data_AF-A0A2E9JD69-F1
#
_entry.id   AF-A0A2E9JD69-F1
#
_cell.length_a   1.000
_cell.length_b   1.000
_cell.length_c   1.000
_cell.angle_alpha   90.00
_cell.angle_beta   90.00
_cell.angle_gamma   90.00
#
_symmetry.space_group_name_H-M   'P 1'
#
loop_
_entity.id
_entity.type
_entity.pdbx_description
1 polymer ?
#
loop_
_entity_poly.entity_id
_entity_poly.type
_entity_poly.pdbx_seq_one_letter_code
_entity_poly.pdbx_strand_id
1 'polypeptide(L)'
;MTINGNPEFAQAYRSALVNSHRWDDFKVRDDDIVITTSYKAGTTWMQGICAALVFQAPEPPLPQDALTPWLDANFGPIDEVLAQLEGL
;
A
#
# COMPACT_ATOMS: atom_id res chain seq x y z
N MET A 1 -14.89 25.68 0.85
CA MET A 1 -15.01 24.62 1.88
C MET A 1 -13.59 24.31 2.32
N THR A 2 -13.15 24.92 3.42
CA THR A 2 -11.79 24.73 3.94
C THR A 2 -11.80 23.43 4.74
N ILE A 3 -11.16 22.38 4.23
CA ILE A 3 -10.97 21.13 4.96
C ILE A 3 -9.83 21.42 5.97
N ASN A 4 -10.19 22.00 7.11
CA ASN A 4 -9.27 22.45 8.16
C ASN A 4 -9.17 21.42 9.30
N GLY A 5 -9.00 20.15 8.97
CA GLY A 5 -8.79 19.10 9.95
C GLY A 5 -7.98 17.96 9.35
N ASN A 6 -7.02 17.44 10.10
CA ASN A 6 -6.41 16.16 9.76
C ASN A 6 -7.53 15.11 9.63
N PRO A 7 -7.42 14.17 8.67
CA PRO A 7 -8.41 13.12 8.53
C PRO A 7 -8.54 12.34 9.84
N GLU A 8 -9.76 12.12 10.29
CA GLU A 8 -10.05 11.30 11.46
C GLU A 8 -10.28 9.85 11.03
N PHE A 9 -9.81 8.90 11.84
CA PHE A 9 -10.14 7.50 11.65
C PHE A 9 -11.62 7.27 11.92
N ALA A 10 -12.41 7.10 10.87
CA ALA A 10 -13.87 6.99 10.99
C ALA A 10 -14.38 5.55 11.17
N GLN A 11 -13.70 4.56 10.57
CA GLN A 11 -14.19 3.19 10.51
C GLN A 11 -13.06 2.18 10.38
N ALA A 12 -13.11 1.12 11.19
CA ALA A 12 -12.28 -0.07 11.01
C ALA A 12 -12.91 -1.03 10.00
N TYR A 13 -12.11 -1.54 9.07
CA TYR A 13 -12.52 -2.56 8.11
C TYR A 13 -11.86 -3.89 8.47
N ARG A 14 -12.67 -4.92 8.75
CA ARG A 14 -12.16 -6.26 9.03
C ARG A 14 -13.02 -7.31 8.33
N SER A 15 -12.39 -8.09 7.47
CA SER A 15 -13.01 -9.18 6.72
C SER A 15 -11.99 -10.31 6.51
N ALA A 16 -12.39 -11.35 5.78
CA ALA A 16 -11.46 -12.40 5.36
C ALA A 16 -10.34 -11.88 4.44
N LEU A 17 -10.60 -10.80 3.70
CA LEU A 17 -9.66 -10.25 2.72
C LEU A 17 -8.84 -9.08 3.27
N VAL A 18 -9.44 -8.19 4.06
CA VAL A 18 -8.80 -6.94 4.51
C VAL A 18 -8.91 -6.72 6.01
N ASN A 19 -7.89 -6.14 6.63
CA ASN A 19 -7.88 -5.70 8.02
C ASN A 19 -7.16 -4.34 8.16
N SER A 20 -7.91 -3.28 8.48
CA SER A 20 -7.37 -1.92 8.63
C SER A 20 -6.37 -1.77 9.77
N HIS A 21 -6.47 -2.59 10.82
CA HIS A 21 -5.53 -2.53 11.96
C HIS A 21 -4.10 -2.95 11.60
N ARG A 22 -3.89 -3.53 10.41
CA ARG A 22 -2.54 -3.88 9.94
C ARG A 22 -1.66 -2.67 9.67
N TRP A 23 -2.26 -1.49 9.56
CA TRP A 23 -1.55 -0.22 9.45
C TRP A 23 -0.98 0.27 10.78
N ASP A 24 -1.46 -0.22 11.94
CA ASP A 24 -1.15 0.34 13.25
C ASP A 24 0.37 0.32 13.57
N ASP A 25 1.09 -0.66 13.02
CA ASP A 25 2.54 -0.83 13.23
C ASP A 25 3.39 -0.35 12.06
N PHE A 26 2.79 0.06 10.94
CA PHE A 26 3.52 0.56 9.77
C PHE A 26 4.23 1.88 10.08
N LYS A 27 5.52 1.96 9.76
CA LYS A 27 6.35 3.16 9.99
C LYS A 27 6.45 3.94 8.69
N VAL A 28 5.60 4.96 8.55
CA VAL A 28 5.60 5.86 7.39
C VAL A 28 6.92 6.61 7.28
N ARG A 29 7.41 6.71 6.05
CA ARG A 29 8.58 7.50 5.64
C ARG A 29 8.13 8.65 4.73
N ASP A 30 8.94 9.71 4.66
CA ASP A 30 8.61 10.90 3.87
C ASP A 30 8.58 10.64 2.34
N ASP A 31 9.20 9.54 1.90
CA ASP A 31 9.31 9.12 0.50
C ASP A 31 8.40 7.92 0.15
N ASP A 32 7.55 7.48 1.07
CA ASP A 32 6.60 6.40 0.80
C ASP A 32 5.53 6.82 -0.24
N ILE A 33 5.21 5.91 -1.15
CA ILE A 33 4.12 6.06 -2.12
C ILE A 33 3.01 5.06 -1.77
N VAL A 34 1.84 5.58 -1.39
CA VAL A 34 0.64 4.75 -1.15
C VAL A 34 -0.22 4.72 -2.41
N ILE A 35 -0.41 3.52 -2.96
CA ILE A 35 -1.27 3.30 -4.12
C ILE A 35 -2.62 2.78 -3.63
N THR A 36 -3.65 3.61 -3.76
CA THR A 36 -5.02 3.24 -3.40
C THR A 36 -5.96 3.40 -4.59
N THR A 37 -6.72 2.33 -4.85
CA THR A 37 -7.77 2.29 -5.87
C THR A 37 -8.96 1.56 -5.29
N SER A 38 -10.17 1.87 -5.73
CA SER A 38 -11.32 1.00 -5.45
C SER A 38 -11.01 -0.45 -5.86
N TYR A 39 -11.51 -1.41 -5.10
CA TYR A 39 -11.19 -2.82 -5.34
C TYR A 39 -11.54 -3.22 -6.78
N LYS A 40 -10.56 -3.84 -7.47
CA LYS A 40 -10.64 -4.22 -8.89
C LYS A 40 -10.82 -3.06 -9.89
N ALA A 41 -10.46 -1.84 -9.50
CA ALA A 41 -10.46 -0.65 -10.39
C ALA A 41 -9.07 -0.31 -10.96
N GLY A 42 -8.17 -1.28 -11.10
CA GLY A 42 -6.89 -1.09 -11.80
C GLY A 42 -5.64 -0.91 -10.94
N THR A 43 -5.59 -1.43 -9.73
CA THR A 43 -4.41 -1.37 -8.84
C THR A 43 -3.13 -1.83 -9.54
N THR A 44 -3.17 -2.96 -10.24
CA THR A 44 -2.06 -3.52 -11.04
C THR A 44 -1.53 -2.54 -12.08
N TRP A 45 -2.44 -1.84 -12.77
CA TRP A 45 -2.04 -0.85 -13.79
C TRP A 45 -1.44 0.40 -13.15
N MET A 46 -2.02 0.86 -12.03
CA MET A 46 -1.52 2.00 -11.27
C MET A 46 -0.12 1.73 -10.69
N GLN A 47 0.09 0.55 -10.10
CA GLN A 47 1.39 0.08 -9.63
C GLN A 47 2.43 0.09 -10.76
N GLY A 48 2.07 -0.34 -11.97
CA GLY A 48 2.97 -0.33 -13.14
C GLY A 48 3.36 1.08 -13.58
N ILE A 49 2.37 2.00 -13.65
CA ILE A 49 2.62 3.41 -13.98
C ILE A 49 3.53 4.06 -12.93
N CYS A 50 3.23 3.88 -11.64
CA CYS A 50 4.04 4.42 -10.55
C CYS A 50 5.47 3.87 -10.60
N ALA A 51 5.65 2.56 -10.78
CA ALA A 51 6.97 1.97 -10.91
C ALA A 51 7.76 2.57 -12.09
N ALA A 52 7.14 2.72 -13.26
CA ALA A 52 7.81 3.30 -14.42
C ALA A 52 8.23 4.76 -14.18
N LEU A 53 7.42 5.54 -13.48
CA LEU A 53 7.74 6.93 -13.12
C LEU A 53 8.84 7.03 -12.06
N VAL A 54 8.85 6.14 -11.06
CA VAL A 54 9.87 6.16 -10.00
C VAL A 54 11.22 5.67 -10.52
N PHE A 55 11.24 4.54 -11.23
CA PHE A 55 12.47 3.90 -11.70
C PHE A 55 12.94 4.38 -13.08
N GLN A 56 12.16 5.25 -13.75
CA GLN A 56 12.47 5.79 -15.09
C GLN A 56 12.76 4.68 -16.13
N ALA A 57 12.03 3.57 -16.03
CA ALA A 57 12.19 2.39 -16.87
C ALA A 57 10.82 1.74 -17.17
N PRO A 58 10.64 1.07 -18.32
CA PRO A 58 9.36 0.44 -18.67
C PRO A 58 9.05 -0.82 -17.86
N GLU A 59 10.07 -1.49 -17.32
CA GLU A 59 9.93 -2.70 -16.50
C GLU A 59 10.37 -2.39 -15.05
N PRO A 60 9.60 -2.81 -14.03
CA PRO A 60 10.01 -2.65 -12.64
C PRO A 60 11.24 -3.51 -12.30
N PRO A 61 12.04 -3.09 -11.29
CA PRO A 61 13.23 -3.83 -10.86
C PRO A 61 12.90 -5.17 -10.18
N LEU A 62 11.65 -5.35 -9.73
CA LEU A 62 11.14 -6.51 -9.03
C LEU A 62 9.71 -6.82 -9.51
N PRO A 63 9.22 -8.06 -9.35
CA PRO A 63 7.81 -8.38 -9.54
C PRO A 63 6.91 -7.47 -8.69
N GLN A 64 5.75 -7.11 -9.23
CA GLN A 64 4.88 -6.08 -8.63
C GLN A 64 4.41 -6.41 -7.21
N ASP A 65 4.09 -7.67 -6.92
CA ASP A 65 3.72 -8.12 -5.57
C ASP A 65 4.89 -8.01 -4.58
N ALA A 66 6.13 -8.10 -5.07
CA ALA A 66 7.33 -7.94 -4.26
C ALA A 66 7.64 -6.45 -4.01
N LEU A 67 7.43 -5.62 -5.02
CA LEU A 67 7.72 -4.18 -5.03
C LEU A 67 6.66 -3.34 -4.30
N THR A 68 5.39 -3.79 -4.33
CA THR A 68 4.25 -3.05 -3.77
C THR A 68 3.37 -3.97 -2.91
N PRO A 69 3.86 -4.43 -1.73
CA PRO A 69 3.12 -5.34 -0.87
C PRO A 69 1.78 -4.75 -0.42
N TRP A 70 0.73 -5.58 -0.42
CA TRP A 70 -0.60 -5.15 0.00
C TRP A 70 -0.77 -5.24 1.53
N LEU A 71 -0.47 -4.14 2.22
CA LEU A 71 -0.39 -4.05 3.69
C LEU A 71 -1.66 -4.52 4.44
N ASP A 72 -2.84 -4.08 4.03
CA ASP A 72 -4.10 -4.44 4.69
C ASP A 72 -4.68 -5.79 4.24
N ALA A 73 -4.13 -6.45 3.20
CA ALA A 73 -4.65 -7.72 2.73
C ALA A 73 -4.24 -8.91 3.61
N ASN A 74 -5.24 -9.65 4.12
CA ASN A 74 -5.12 -10.77 5.05
C ASN A 74 -4.66 -12.09 4.39
N PHE A 75 -3.55 -12.06 3.65
CA PHE A 75 -2.99 -13.24 2.94
C PHE A 75 -1.92 -14.01 3.72
N GLY A 76 -1.34 -13.42 4.76
CA GLY A 76 -0.27 -14.02 5.57
C GLY A 76 -0.05 -13.25 6.87
N PRO A 77 0.95 -13.60 7.69
CA PRO A 77 1.31 -12.88 8.91
C PRO A 77 1.67 -11.41 8.63
N ILE A 78 1.31 -10.48 9.54
CA ILE A 78 1.61 -9.04 9.35
C ILE A 78 3.10 -8.75 9.45
N ASP A 79 3.81 -9.43 10.33
CA ASP A 79 5.24 -9.20 10.55
C ASP A 79 6.07 -9.49 9.28
N GLU A 80 5.66 -10.46 8.45
CA GLU A 80 6.31 -10.76 7.18
C GLU A 80 6.12 -9.63 6.16
N VAL A 81 4.90 -9.07 6.08
CA VAL A 81 4.59 -7.95 5.18
C VAL A 81 5.29 -6.67 5.63
N LEU A 82 5.33 -6.42 6.94
CA LEU A 82 6.06 -5.27 7.51
C LEU A 82 7.56 -5.39 7.25
N ALA A 83 8.16 -6.57 7.46
CA ALA A 83 9.58 -6.79 7.17
C ALA A 83 9.90 -6.61 5.68
N GLN A 84 8.99 -7.03 4.80
CA GLN A 84 9.14 -6.81 3.36
C GLN A 84 9.10 -5.32 3.01
N LEU A 85 8.13 -4.56 3.54
CA LEU A 85 8.03 -3.11 3.34
C LEU A 85 9.21 -2.34 3.97
N GLU A 86 9.76 -2.85 5.07
CA GLU A 86 10.91 -2.23 5.73
C GLU A 86 12.20 -2.41 4.90
N GLY A 87 12.31 -3.53 4.17
CA GLY A 87 13.47 -3.87 3.34
C GLY A 87 13.43 -3.37 1.89
N LEU A 88 12.38 -2.62 1.49
CA LEU A 88 12.35 -1.86 0.24
C LEU A 88 13.19 -0.59 0.37
#